data_AF-A0A9N6WUP7-F1
#
_entry.id   AF-A0A9N6WUP7-F1
#
_cell.length_a   1.000
_cell.length_b   1.000
_cell.length_c   1.000
_cell.angle_alpha   90.00
_cell.angle_beta   90.00
_cell.angle_gamma   90.00
#
_symmetry.space_group_name_H-M   'P 1'
#
loop_
_entity.id
_entity.type
_entity.pdbx_description
1 polymer ?
#
loop_
_entity_poly.entity_id
_entity_poly.type
_entity_poly.pdbx_seq_one_letter_code
_entity_poly.pdbx_strand_id
1 'polypeptide(L)'
;MKKGDKYSRHSKSMDYVLAHDIPLSPAPCHGISDDELVSITVRDLNRQLKLKGLTREDIVRMKQRRRTLKNRGYAASCRIKRIEQKDDLEHEKNSEFSESEKFIEDSMKLREEIEALHRKYEALQKFAIQKNFCYRASTNNPIPFALCLPFVL
;
A
#
# COMPACT_ATOMS: atom_id res chain seq x y z
N MET A 1 23.75 12.52 29.79
CA MET A 1 23.56 13.70 28.92
C MET A 1 22.44 13.42 27.92
N LYS A 2 21.45 14.34 27.86
CA LYS A 2 20.31 14.55 26.93
C LYS A 2 19.06 14.87 27.77
N LYS A 3 19.04 16.03 28.43
CA LYS A 3 18.50 17.33 27.97
C LYS A 3 17.00 17.25 27.56
N GLY A 4 16.14 17.63 28.51
CA GLY A 4 15.24 18.76 28.29
C GLY A 4 13.75 18.45 28.19
N ASP A 5 13.10 18.16 29.32
CA ASP A 5 11.68 18.44 29.53
C ASP A 5 11.45 19.95 29.44
N LYS A 6 10.92 20.42 28.31
CA LYS A 6 10.48 21.81 28.16
C LYS A 6 9.19 21.89 27.35
N TYR A 7 8.07 21.63 28.00
CA TYR A 7 6.80 22.30 27.68
C TYR A 7 6.03 22.56 28.97
N SER A 8 6.47 23.60 29.68
CA SER A 8 5.67 24.29 30.69
C SER A 8 4.51 25.00 29.96
N ARG A 9 3.29 24.45 30.08
CA ARG A 9 2.08 25.19 29.67
C ARG A 9 1.85 26.29 30.72
N HIS A 10 2.35 27.48 30.44
CA HIS A 10 1.82 28.69 31.06
C HIS A 10 0.32 28.77 30.74
N SER A 11 -0.51 28.57 31.76
CA SER A 11 -1.94 28.86 31.74
C SER A 11 -2.13 30.37 31.67
N LYS A 12 -2.16 30.95 30.47
CA LYS A 12 -2.87 32.21 30.27
C LYS A 12 -4.33 31.86 30.09
N SER A 13 -5.08 31.99 31.18
CA SER A 13 -6.54 32.07 31.19
C SER A 13 -6.95 33.21 30.26
N MET A 14 -7.33 32.84 29.05
CA MET A 14 -7.96 33.73 28.09
C MET A 14 -9.44 33.34 28.12
N ASP A 15 -10.24 34.22 28.71
CA ASP A 15 -11.66 34.03 29.01
C ASP A 15 -12.44 33.76 27.71
N TYR A 16 -12.69 32.48 27.41
CA TYR A 16 -13.66 32.04 26.42
C TYR A 16 -15.02 31.85 27.11
N VAL A 17 -15.62 32.93 27.59
CA VAL A 17 -17.00 32.89 28.09
C VAL A 17 -17.92 33.40 26.98
N LEU A 18 -18.34 32.48 26.11
CA LEU A 18 -19.59 32.44 25.30
C LEU A 18 -19.40 31.47 24.12
N ALA A 19 -19.17 30.20 24.44
CA ALA A 19 -19.46 29.11 23.51
C ALA A 19 -20.98 28.89 23.51
N HIS A 20 -21.72 29.83 22.91
CA HIS A 20 -23.06 29.51 22.40
C HIS A 20 -22.87 28.55 21.24
N ASP A 21 -23.58 27.43 21.29
CA ASP A 21 -23.57 26.34 20.31
C ASP A 21 -23.48 26.86 18.87
N ILE A 22 -22.27 26.90 18.31
CA ILE A 22 -22.08 27.24 16.90
C ILE A 22 -22.45 25.95 16.15
N PRO A 23 -23.57 25.92 15.40
CA PRO A 23 -23.93 24.75 14.63
C PRO A 23 -22.77 24.33 13.73
N LEU A 24 -22.55 23.01 13.62
CA LEU A 24 -21.44 22.37 12.91
C LEU A 24 -21.26 22.86 11.45
N SER A 25 -22.25 23.58 10.91
CA SER A 25 -22.09 24.48 9.78
C SER A 25 -22.80 25.81 10.08
N PRO A 26 -22.13 26.97 9.95
CA PRO A 26 -22.82 28.24 9.82
C PRO A 26 -23.81 28.17 8.65
N ALA A 27 -24.97 28.83 8.78
CA ALA A 27 -25.95 28.94 7.70
C ALA A 27 -25.29 29.44 6.40
N PRO A 28 -25.80 29.06 5.21
CA PRO A 28 -25.35 29.64 3.94
C PRO A 28 -25.52 31.15 4.01
N CYS A 29 -24.42 31.86 4.21
CA CYS A 29 -24.43 33.30 4.30
C CYS A 29 -23.57 33.85 3.16
N HIS A 30 -24.06 34.92 2.53
CA HIS A 30 -23.34 35.74 1.54
C HIS A 30 -23.27 35.23 0.08
N GLY A 31 -24.20 34.35 -0.32
CA GLY A 31 -24.42 34.01 -1.73
C GLY A 31 -23.30 33.24 -2.42
N ILE A 32 -22.38 32.65 -1.66
CA ILE A 32 -21.36 31.70 -2.16
C ILE A 32 -21.87 30.29 -1.90
N SER A 33 -21.97 29.49 -2.97
CA SER A 33 -22.39 28.09 -2.89
C SER A 33 -21.35 27.23 -2.17
N ASP A 34 -21.75 26.07 -1.64
CA ASP A 34 -20.81 25.14 -1.01
C ASP A 34 -19.72 24.68 -1.98
N ASP A 35 -20.11 24.39 -3.23
CA ASP A 35 -19.21 23.93 -4.29
C ASP A 35 -18.17 24.99 -4.68
N GLU A 36 -18.61 26.24 -4.83
CA GLU A 36 -17.71 27.37 -5.06
C GLU A 36 -16.77 27.58 -3.86
N LEU A 37 -17.30 27.46 -2.64
CA LEU A 37 -16.54 27.69 -1.41
C LEU A 37 -15.43 26.65 -1.19
N VAL A 38 -15.62 25.39 -1.59
CA VAL A 38 -14.59 24.34 -1.48
C VAL A 38 -13.58 24.37 -2.62
N SER A 39 -13.99 24.80 -3.82
CA SER A 39 -13.18 24.80 -5.04
C SER A 39 -12.24 26.01 -5.14
N ILE A 40 -12.67 27.20 -4.70
CA ILE A 40 -11.86 28.42 -4.74
C ILE A 40 -10.55 28.27 -3.94
N THR A 41 -9.46 28.93 -4.33
CA THR A 41 -8.24 28.91 -3.53
C THR A 41 -8.41 29.73 -2.23
N VAL A 42 -7.55 29.51 -1.23
CA VAL A 42 -7.58 30.32 0.01
C VAL A 42 -7.26 31.79 -0.30
N ARG A 43 -6.38 32.05 -1.27
CA ARG A 43 -6.00 33.39 -1.70
C ARG A 43 -7.20 34.12 -2.31
N ASP A 44 -7.86 33.48 -3.26
CA ASP A 44 -8.98 34.08 -3.99
C ASP A 44 -10.21 34.23 -3.09
N LEU A 45 -10.45 33.28 -2.19
CA LEU A 45 -11.49 33.41 -1.16
C LEU A 45 -11.25 34.66 -0.30
N ASN A 46 -10.04 34.83 0.24
CA ASN A 46 -9.74 36.00 1.06
C ASN A 46 -9.89 37.32 0.26
N ARG A 47 -9.53 37.34 -1.02
CA ARG A 47 -9.72 38.52 -1.89
C ARG A 47 -11.20 38.83 -2.10
N GLN A 48 -12.01 37.85 -2.46
CA GLN A 48 -13.44 38.03 -2.70
C GLN A 48 -14.19 38.48 -1.45
N LEU A 49 -13.91 37.87 -0.29
CA LEU A 49 -14.58 38.26 0.96
C LEU A 49 -14.25 39.71 1.37
N LYS A 50 -13.00 40.17 1.14
CA LYS A 50 -12.59 41.55 1.38
C LYS A 50 -13.25 42.54 0.40
N LEU A 51 -13.29 42.21 -0.90
CA LEU A 51 -13.92 43.05 -1.92
C LEU A 51 -15.42 43.23 -1.70
N LYS A 52 -16.09 42.21 -1.14
CA LYS A 52 -17.50 42.28 -0.74
C LYS A 52 -17.73 43.07 0.56
N GLY A 53 -16.67 43.55 1.22
CA GLY A 53 -16.78 44.35 2.44
C GLY A 53 -17.28 43.59 3.68
N LEU A 54 -17.06 42.27 3.73
CA LEU A 54 -17.52 41.45 4.87
C LEU A 54 -16.79 41.82 6.15
N THR A 55 -17.49 41.70 7.28
CA THR A 55 -16.90 41.90 8.61
C THR A 55 -15.89 40.79 8.92
N ARG A 56 -15.02 41.05 9.90
CA ARG A 56 -14.01 40.08 10.33
C ARG A 56 -14.66 38.78 10.81
N GLU A 57 -15.79 38.90 11.52
CA GLU A 57 -16.56 37.81 12.08
C GLU A 57 -17.17 36.95 10.96
N ASP A 58 -17.72 37.58 9.92
CA ASP A 58 -18.27 36.88 8.75
C ASP A 58 -17.18 36.11 7.97
N ILE A 59 -16.00 36.71 7.83
CA ILE A 59 -14.84 36.07 7.20
C ILE A 59 -14.43 34.82 7.98
N VAL A 60 -14.40 34.88 9.31
CA VAL A 60 -14.07 33.73 10.16
C VAL A 60 -15.13 32.63 10.00
N ARG A 61 -16.43 32.98 10.01
CA ARG A 61 -17.51 32.01 9.80
C ARG A 61 -17.41 31.33 8.43
N MET A 62 -17.11 32.07 7.36
CA MET A 62 -16.92 31.51 6.01
C MET A 62 -15.72 30.57 5.93
N LYS A 63 -14.60 30.91 6.60
CA LYS A 63 -13.43 30.02 6.70
C LYS A 63 -13.75 28.74 7.46
N GLN A 64 -14.50 28.84 8.56
CA GLN A 64 -14.93 27.67 9.34
C GLN A 64 -15.86 26.77 8.51
N ARG A 65 -16.86 27.34 7.83
CA ARG A 65 -17.75 26.60 6.92
C ARG A 65 -16.95 25.84 5.85
N ARG A 66 -16.01 26.51 5.19
CA ARG A 66 -15.09 25.87 4.23
C ARG A 66 -14.32 24.72 4.85
N ARG A 67 -13.79 24.88 6.07
CA ARG A 67 -13.03 23.83 6.76
C ARG A 67 -13.91 22.61 7.01
N THR A 68 -15.14 22.80 7.51
CA THR A 68 -16.11 21.72 7.70
C THR A 68 -16.39 20.98 6.39
N LEU A 69 -16.67 21.71 5.31
CA LEU A 69 -16.97 21.10 4.00
C LEU A 69 -15.78 20.32 3.43
N LYS A 70 -14.56 20.88 3.49
CA LYS A 70 -13.36 20.16 3.06
C LYS A 70 -13.11 18.92 3.90
N ASN A 71 -13.30 19.00 5.21
CA ASN A 71 -13.15 17.83 6.10
C ASN A 71 -14.16 16.74 5.78
N ARG A 72 -15.40 17.11 5.40
CA ARG A 72 -16.40 16.16 4.91
C ARG A 72 -15.88 15.43 3.66
N GLY A 73 -15.35 16.18 2.69
CA GLY A 73 -14.72 15.62 1.50
C GLY A 73 -13.54 14.69 1.82
N TYR A 74 -12.65 15.12 2.72
CA TYR A 74 -11.50 14.31 3.15
C TYR A 74 -11.92 13.00 3.83
N ALA A 75 -13.00 13.01 4.62
CA ALA A 75 -13.53 11.79 5.22
C ALA A 75 -14.06 10.81 4.17
N ALA A 76 -14.75 11.30 3.14
CA ALA A 76 -15.20 10.47 2.02
C ALA A 76 -14.02 9.91 1.22
N SER A 77 -13.06 10.76 0.81
CA SER A 77 -11.85 10.31 0.11
C SER A 77 -11.01 9.34 0.93
N CYS A 78 -10.96 9.49 2.26
CA CYS A 78 -10.28 8.54 3.14
C CYS A 78 -10.94 7.16 3.12
N ARG A 79 -12.28 7.09 3.10
CA ARG A 79 -13.01 5.82 2.96
C ARG A 79 -12.75 5.17 1.62
N ILE A 80 -12.83 5.94 0.53
CA ILE A 80 -12.57 5.46 -0.84
C ILE A 80 -11.16 4.88 -0.93
N LYS A 81 -10.13 5.64 -0.54
CA LYS A 81 -8.73 5.16 -0.56
C LYS A 81 -8.50 3.89 0.24
N ARG A 82 -9.20 3.72 1.36
CA ARG A 82 -9.10 2.50 2.17
C ARG A 82 -9.71 1.29 1.47
N ILE A 83 -10.84 1.49 0.80
CA ILE A 83 -11.52 0.43 0.04
C ILE A 83 -10.66 0.07 -1.17
N GLU A 84 -10.21 1.05 -1.96
CA GLU A 84 -9.29 0.84 -3.08
C GLU A 84 -8.03 0.07 -2.64
N GLN A 85 -7.38 0.50 -1.56
CA GLN A 85 -6.20 -0.21 -1.04
C GLN A 85 -6.49 -1.66 -0.62
N LYS A 86 -7.67 -1.92 -0.05
CA LYS A 86 -8.09 -3.28 0.31
C LYS A 86 -8.29 -4.13 -0.94
N ASP A 87 -8.96 -3.57 -1.95
CA ASP A 87 -9.27 -4.27 -3.19
C ASP A 87 -7.98 -4.56 -3.99
N ASP A 88 -7.03 -3.62 -4.02
CA ASP A 88 -5.70 -3.80 -4.63
C ASP A 88 -4.94 -4.96 -3.96
N LEU A 89 -4.92 -5.00 -2.61
CA LEU A 89 -4.27 -6.08 -1.86
C LEU A 89 -4.96 -7.44 -2.08
N GLU A 90 -6.29 -7.46 -2.19
CA GLU A 90 -7.04 -8.69 -2.49
C GLU A 90 -6.75 -9.19 -3.90
N HIS A 91 -6.61 -8.28 -4.87
CA HIS A 91 -6.20 -8.60 -6.23
C HIS A 91 -4.77 -9.17 -6.28
N GLU A 92 -3.80 -8.51 -5.63
CA GLU A 92 -2.40 -8.96 -5.57
C GLU A 92 -2.30 -10.36 -4.95
N LYS A 93 -2.94 -10.57 -3.80
CA LYS A 93 -2.99 -11.87 -3.12
C LYS A 93 -3.57 -12.97 -4.02
N ASN A 94 -4.65 -12.68 -4.76
CA ASN A 94 -5.26 -13.66 -5.66
C ASN A 94 -4.37 -13.95 -6.88
N SER A 95 -3.67 -12.94 -7.41
CA SER A 95 -2.72 -13.11 -8.51
C SER A 95 -1.55 -13.99 -8.08
N GLU A 96 -0.93 -13.69 -6.94
CA GLU A 96 0.18 -14.47 -6.39
C GLU A 96 -0.23 -15.92 -6.11
N PHE A 97 -1.42 -16.13 -5.56
CA PHE A 97 -1.96 -17.48 -5.35
C PHE A 97 -2.09 -18.26 -6.67
N SER A 98 -2.65 -17.63 -7.72
CA SER A 98 -2.77 -18.27 -9.04
C SER A 98 -1.42 -18.59 -9.67
N GLU A 99 -0.41 -17.72 -9.48
CA GLU A 99 0.96 -17.99 -9.95
C GLU A 99 1.59 -19.16 -9.18
N SER A 100 1.38 -19.23 -7.86
CA SER A 100 1.85 -20.36 -7.05
C SER A 100 1.24 -21.68 -7.51
N GLU A 101 -0.06 -21.72 -7.79
CA GLU A 101 -0.74 -22.92 -8.32
C GLU A 101 -0.14 -23.37 -9.66
N LYS A 102 0.14 -22.42 -10.57
CA LYS A 102 0.80 -22.73 -11.84
C LYS A 102 2.21 -23.29 -11.63
N PHE A 103 3.00 -22.72 -10.73
CA PHE A 103 4.33 -23.23 -10.43
C PHE A 103 4.31 -24.64 -9.83
N ILE A 104 3.31 -24.95 -9.00
CA ILE A 104 3.11 -26.31 -8.47
C ILE A 104 2.79 -27.28 -9.61
N GLU A 105 1.85 -26.91 -10.50
CA GLU A 105 1.47 -27.72 -11.66
C GLU A 105 2.67 -28.00 -12.58
N ASP A 106 3.45 -26.96 -12.91
CA ASP A 106 4.63 -27.09 -13.76
C ASP A 106 5.73 -27.91 -13.09
N SER A 107 5.91 -27.77 -11.78
CA SER A 107 6.85 -28.59 -11.01
C SER A 107 6.45 -30.07 -11.02
N MET A 108 5.16 -30.37 -10.95
CA MET A 108 4.66 -31.75 -11.05
C MET A 108 4.94 -32.33 -12.44
N LYS A 109 4.62 -31.59 -13.51
CA LYS A 109 4.90 -32.00 -14.89
C LYS A 109 6.39 -32.28 -15.12
N LEU A 110 7.27 -31.40 -14.62
CA LEU A 110 8.71 -31.57 -14.75
C LEU A 110 9.21 -32.81 -14.01
N ARG A 111 8.67 -33.12 -12.83
CA ARG A 111 9.00 -34.34 -12.08
C ARG A 111 8.59 -35.59 -12.86
N GLU A 112 7.39 -35.60 -13.44
CA GLU A 112 6.93 -36.71 -14.27
C GLU A 112 7.81 -36.92 -15.51
N GLU A 113 8.26 -35.83 -16.14
CA GLU A 113 9.19 -35.89 -17.28
C GLU A 113 10.56 -36.45 -16.89
N ILE A 114 11.12 -36.01 -15.75
CA ILE A 114 12.37 -36.54 -15.20
C ILE A 114 12.25 -38.05 -14.96
N GLU A 115 11.17 -38.49 -14.32
CA GLU A 115 10.93 -39.91 -14.09
C GLU A 115 10.80 -40.71 -15.39
N ALA A 116 10.10 -40.18 -16.38
CA ALA A 116 9.96 -40.82 -17.68
C ALA A 116 11.31 -40.96 -18.40
N LEU A 117 12.16 -39.92 -18.34
CA LEU A 117 13.50 -39.94 -18.91
C LEU A 117 14.43 -40.90 -18.17
N HIS A 118 14.38 -40.93 -16.83
CA HIS A 118 15.11 -41.91 -16.03
C HIS A 118 14.72 -43.35 -16.39
N ARG A 119 13.41 -43.65 -16.51
CA ARG A 119 12.93 -44.98 -16.95
C ARG A 119 13.49 -45.37 -18.33
N LYS A 120 13.50 -44.43 -19.29
CA LYS A 120 14.09 -44.67 -20.62
C LYS A 120 15.59 -44.92 -20.56
N TYR A 121 16.31 -44.11 -19.79
CA TYR A 121 17.76 -44.24 -19.60
C TYR A 121 18.12 -45.60 -18.97
N GLU A 122 17.42 -46.02 -17.92
CA GLU A 122 17.65 -47.31 -17.28
C GLU A 122 17.40 -48.49 -18.23
N ALA A 123 16.35 -48.42 -19.06
CA ALA A 123 16.05 -49.46 -20.03
C ALA A 123 17.18 -49.61 -21.07
N LEU A 124 17.71 -48.49 -21.57
CA LEU A 124 18.85 -48.47 -22.49
C LEU A 124 20.13 -49.00 -21.81
N GLN A 125 20.38 -48.60 -20.56
CA GLN A 125 21.52 -49.08 -19.78
C GLN A 125 21.45 -50.61 -19.60
N LYS A 126 20.28 -51.15 -19.20
CA LYS A 126 20.04 -52.59 -19.06
C LYS A 126 20.26 -53.32 -20.39
N PHE A 127 19.76 -52.78 -21.50
CA PHE A 127 19.96 -53.36 -22.82
C PHE A 127 21.44 -53.38 -23.25
N ALA A 128 22.18 -52.30 -23.03
CA ALA A 128 23.60 -52.22 -23.37
C ALA A 128 24.43 -53.25 -22.58
N ILE A 129 24.16 -53.40 -21.28
CA ILE A 129 24.78 -54.42 -20.42
C ILE A 129 24.47 -55.82 -20.96
N GLN A 130 23.20 -56.12 -21.28
CA GLN A 130 22.78 -57.43 -21.77
C GLN A 130 23.43 -57.82 -23.10
N LYS A 131 23.68 -56.84 -23.98
CA LYS A 131 24.33 -57.05 -25.29
C LYS A 131 25.85 -57.10 -25.21
N ASN A 132 26.46 -57.11 -24.02
CA ASN A 132 27.91 -57.08 -23.82
C ASN A 132 28.59 -55.89 -24.55
N PHE A 133 27.87 -54.78 -24.75
CA PHE A 133 28.52 -53.53 -25.11
C PHE A 133 29.31 -53.07 -23.88
N CYS A 134 30.61 -53.38 -23.84
CA CYS A 134 31.54 -52.83 -22.87
C CYS A 134 31.72 -51.33 -23.18
N TYR A 135 30.79 -50.49 -22.70
CA TYR A 135 31.05 -49.07 -22.62
C TYR A 135 31.89 -48.85 -21.37
N ARG A 136 33.21 -48.87 -21.55
CA ARG A 136 34.16 -48.44 -20.52
C ARG A 136 33.98 -46.93 -20.35
N ALA A 137 32.93 -46.52 -19.63
CA ALA A 137 32.79 -45.15 -19.16
C ALA A 137 33.94 -44.91 -18.17
N SER A 138 35.06 -44.38 -18.67
CA SER A 138 36.07 -43.76 -17.83
C SER A 138 35.52 -42.47 -17.27
N THR A 139 34.63 -42.59 -16.29
CA THR A 139 34.37 -41.55 -15.30
C THR A 139 34.37 -42.20 -13.92
N ASN A 140 35.52 -42.79 -13.57
CA ASN A 140 36.01 -42.69 -12.21
C ASN A 140 36.35 -41.22 -11.97
N ASN A 141 35.32 -40.42 -11.74
CA ASN A 141 35.42 -39.23 -10.92
C ASN A 141 34.21 -39.30 -9.99
N PRO A 142 34.39 -39.73 -8.73
CA PRO A 142 33.43 -39.33 -7.72
C PRO A 142 33.52 -37.81 -7.70
N ILE A 143 32.46 -37.09 -8.09
CA ILE A 143 32.36 -35.69 -7.71
C ILE A 143 32.39 -35.73 -6.18
N PRO A 144 33.46 -35.24 -5.54
CA PRO A 144 33.56 -35.35 -4.10
C PRO A 144 32.48 -34.43 -3.54
N PHE A 145 31.57 -35.01 -2.76
CA PHE A 145 30.61 -34.30 -1.92
C PHE A 145 31.27 -33.49 -0.77
N ALA A 146 32.54 -33.11 -0.95
CA ALA A 146 33.31 -32.36 0.01
C ALA A 146 34.29 -31.46 -0.75
N LEU A 147 33.94 -30.18 -0.89
CA LEU A 147 34.70 -29.02 -0.40
C LEU A 147 34.11 -27.70 -0.94
N CYS A 148 33.87 -26.76 -0.02
CA CYS A 148 33.46 -25.34 -0.17
C CYS A 148 32.03 -25.07 -0.67
N LEU A 149 31.10 -24.55 0.13
CA LEU A 149 31.23 -23.37 0.99
C LEU A 149 30.55 -23.54 2.38
N PRO A 150 31.15 -22.98 3.44
CA PRO A 150 30.44 -22.63 4.67
C PRO A 150 29.71 -21.28 4.47
N PHE A 151 28.71 -21.02 5.33
CA PHE A 151 28.09 -19.72 5.66
C PHE A 151 26.68 -19.44 5.09
N VAL A 152 25.80 -19.01 6.02
CA VAL A 152 24.42 -18.45 5.89
C VAL A 152 23.33 -19.51 5.65
N LEU A 153 22.41 -19.84 6.57
CA LEU A 153 21.72 -19.10 7.65
C LEU A 153 21.52 -20.02 8.88
#